data_AF-W6Q0Q7-F1
#
_entry.id   AF-W6Q0Q7-F1
#
_cell.length_a   1.000
_cell.length_b   1.000
_cell.length_c   1.000
_cell.angle_alpha   90.00
_cell.angle_beta   90.00
_cell.angle_gamma   90.00
#
_symmetry.space_group_name_H-M   'P 1'
#
loop_
_entity.id
_entity.type
_entity.pdbx_description
1 polymer ?
#
loop_
_entity_poly.entity_id
_entity_poly.type
_entity_poly.pdbx_seq_one_letter_code
_entity_poly.pdbx_strand_id
1 'polypeptide(L)'
;MMALRNKARRLRKIPGKENVKAPVETLDRSLGGIFTVALTRPWRLLIDPISFSVAIYFAVVYNLLYMLFSIYPIVFQQKRGWNTGVGELPLIGTVIGACLGGLAMFINSQIYQRKLTKSYKSVPEDRLPGAMVGGVMFAVTIFWFAWTAEYNSVHWAVPTVAGTFLATSILLIFVVSINYIIDSYLMYAASAVAANTVLRSVCAAASPLFTQYMFDALGVGGAGSLIGALAVLLMLIPFVFYKYGANIRARSNFASIDQTPLPPADGEKAVNGRSPSQTSEKVNNG
;
A
#
# COMPACT_ATOMS: atom_id res chain seq x y z
N MET A 1 -24.45 3.77 5.12
CA MET A 1 -24.83 3.81 6.55
C MET A 1 -26.24 4.37 6.81
N MET A 2 -26.64 5.52 6.25
CA MET A 2 -27.98 6.12 6.52
C MET A 2 -29.16 5.24 6.08
N ALA A 3 -29.04 4.48 4.99
CA ALA A 3 -30.10 3.59 4.50
C ALA A 3 -30.47 2.47 5.50
N LEU A 4 -29.48 1.90 6.20
CA LEU A 4 -29.70 0.83 7.19
C LEU A 4 -30.36 1.38 8.46
N ARG A 5 -30.05 2.62 8.85
CA ARG A 5 -30.68 3.33 9.96
C ARG A 5 -32.18 3.58 9.69
N ASN A 6 -32.51 4.03 8.48
CA ASN A 6 -33.90 4.25 8.08
C ASN A 6 -34.69 2.93 7.95
N LYS A 7 -34.05 1.85 7.51
CA LYS A 7 -34.65 0.52 7.42
C LYS A 7 -34.91 -0.08 8.81
N ALA A 8 -33.97 0.01 9.75
CA ALA A 8 -34.15 -0.42 11.14
C ALA A 8 -35.26 0.38 11.85
N ARG A 9 -35.34 1.71 11.61
CA ARG A 9 -36.39 2.58 12.17
C ARG A 9 -37.79 2.26 11.64
N ARG A 10 -37.91 1.78 10.40
CA ARG A 10 -39.17 1.27 9.83
C ARG A 10 -39.56 -0.09 10.44
N LEU A 11 -38.59 -0.96 10.66
CA LEU A 11 -38.82 -2.30 11.23
C LEU A 11 -39.24 -2.27 12.71
N ARG A 12 -38.91 -1.20 13.46
CA ARG A 12 -39.36 -0.99 14.85
C ARG A 12 -40.84 -0.65 15.01
N LYS A 13 -41.52 -0.21 13.94
CA LYS A 13 -42.95 0.14 13.99
C LYS A 13 -43.88 -1.08 13.89
N ILE A 14 -43.32 -2.28 13.74
CA ILE A 14 -44.07 -3.52 13.62
C ILE A 14 -44.12 -4.19 15.01
N PRO A 15 -45.30 -4.51 15.56
CA PRO A 15 -45.42 -5.18 16.85
C PRO A 15 -44.65 -6.52 16.83
N GLY A 16 -43.78 -6.75 17.81
CA GLY A 16 -42.95 -7.97 17.91
C GLY A 16 -41.51 -7.87 17.36
N LYS A 17 -41.09 -6.71 16.82
CA LYS A 17 -39.70 -6.46 16.35
C LYS A 17 -39.06 -5.20 16.96
N GLU A 18 -39.33 -4.95 18.23
CA GLU A 18 -38.86 -3.75 18.95
C GLU A 18 -37.33 -3.73 19.18
N ASN A 19 -36.70 -4.90 19.21
CA ASN A 19 -35.27 -5.05 19.52
C ASN A 19 -34.33 -5.01 18.30
N VAL A 20 -34.82 -4.69 17.10
CA VAL A 20 -33.96 -4.59 15.90
C VAL A 20 -33.12 -3.32 15.98
N LYS A 21 -31.82 -3.47 16.24
CA LYS A 21 -30.82 -2.40 16.21
C LYS A 21 -30.01 -2.47 14.91
N ALA A 22 -29.79 -1.32 14.29
CA ALA A 22 -28.83 -1.25 13.18
C ALA A 22 -27.41 -1.50 13.74
N PRO A 23 -26.47 -2.06 12.96
CA PRO A 23 -25.07 -2.23 13.39
C PRO A 23 -24.38 -0.93 13.83
N VAL A 24 -24.94 0.22 13.44
CA VAL A 24 -24.48 1.56 13.83
C VAL A 24 -25.04 2.03 15.18
N GLU A 25 -26.11 1.40 15.68
CA GLU A 25 -26.78 1.73 16.95
C GLU A 25 -26.38 0.78 18.09
N THR A 26 -25.77 -0.37 17.79
CA THR A 26 -25.04 -1.19 18.76
C THR A 26 -23.65 -0.63 19.05
N LEU A 27 -23.15 0.27 18.20
CA LEU A 27 -21.85 0.93 18.33
C LEU A 27 -22.02 2.28 19.04
N ASP A 28 -22.44 2.25 20.31
CA ASP A 28 -22.51 3.44 21.17
C ASP A 28 -21.09 3.88 21.60
N ARG A 29 -20.21 4.09 20.63
CA ARG A 29 -18.88 4.66 20.87
C ARG A 29 -19.00 6.16 20.74
N SER A 30 -18.86 6.87 21.86
CA SER A 30 -18.57 8.30 21.92
C SER A 30 -17.65 8.71 20.76
N LEU A 31 -17.92 9.83 20.09
CA LEU A 31 -17.07 10.34 19.00
C LEU A 31 -15.58 10.41 19.41
N GLY A 32 -15.32 10.72 20.69
CA GLY A 32 -13.98 10.65 21.28
C GLY A 32 -13.42 9.22 21.32
N GLY A 33 -14.22 8.23 21.73
CA GLY A 33 -13.83 6.82 21.71
C GLY A 33 -13.61 6.27 20.29
N ILE A 34 -14.38 6.74 19.30
CA ILE A 34 -14.14 6.42 17.89
C ILE A 34 -12.82 7.02 17.44
N PHE A 35 -12.54 8.28 17.80
CA PHE A 35 -11.29 8.97 17.45
C PHE A 35 -10.06 8.33 18.11
N THR A 36 -10.13 8.03 19.42
CA THR A 36 -9.04 7.36 20.15
C THR A 36 -8.78 5.97 19.57
N VAL A 37 -9.81 5.19 19.27
CA VAL A 37 -9.66 3.86 18.66
C VAL A 37 -9.17 3.97 17.21
N ALA A 38 -9.60 4.97 16.45
CA ALA A 38 -9.15 5.22 15.09
C ALA A 38 -7.69 5.66 15.02
N LEU A 39 -7.18 6.41 16.01
CA LEU A 39 -5.76 6.80 16.08
C LEU A 39 -4.88 5.68 16.66
N THR A 40 -5.32 4.97 17.69
CA THR A 40 -4.46 3.97 18.37
C THR A 40 -4.29 2.66 17.58
N ARG A 41 -5.28 2.26 16.79
CA ARG A 41 -5.21 1.06 15.93
C ARG A 41 -4.08 1.11 14.88
N PRO A 42 -3.92 2.20 14.10
CA PRO A 42 -2.79 2.41 13.20
C PRO A 42 -1.42 2.13 13.82
N TRP A 43 -1.15 2.66 15.01
CA TRP A 43 0.14 2.48 15.70
C TRP A 43 0.36 1.04 16.16
N ARG A 44 -0.68 0.36 16.63
CA ARG A 44 -0.57 -1.06 17.01
C ARG A 44 -0.33 -1.97 15.80
N LEU A 45 -0.99 -1.68 14.67
CA LEU A 45 -0.77 -2.39 13.41
C LEU A 45 0.61 -2.10 12.82
N LEU A 46 1.21 -0.94 13.12
CA LEU A 46 2.56 -0.60 12.68
C LEU A 46 3.63 -1.42 13.40
N ILE A 47 3.35 -1.89 14.62
CA ILE A 47 4.25 -2.79 15.38
C ILE A 47 4.26 -4.20 14.79
N ASP A 48 3.26 -4.58 13.97
CA ASP A 48 3.30 -5.87 13.29
C ASP A 48 4.51 -5.94 12.34
N PRO A 49 5.33 -7.00 12.39
CA PRO A 49 6.57 -7.10 11.61
C PRO A 49 6.37 -6.91 10.10
N ILE A 50 5.22 -7.33 9.56
CA ILE A 50 4.86 -7.16 8.15
C ILE A 50 4.65 -5.68 7.84
N SER A 51 3.79 -5.02 8.61
CA SER A 51 3.45 -3.61 8.41
C SER A 51 4.66 -2.73 8.64
N PHE A 52 5.47 -3.00 9.67
CA PHE A 52 6.69 -2.27 9.98
C PHE A 52 7.72 -2.34 8.83
N SER A 53 7.96 -3.54 8.30
CA SER A 53 8.92 -3.74 7.20
C SER A 53 8.48 -3.00 5.93
N VAL A 54 7.19 -3.06 5.60
CA VAL A 54 6.63 -2.32 4.46
C VAL A 54 6.67 -0.81 4.72
N ALA A 55 6.43 -0.37 5.96
CA ALA A 55 6.48 1.04 6.35
C ALA A 55 7.89 1.62 6.23
N ILE A 56 8.92 0.88 6.65
CA ILE A 56 10.33 1.26 6.44
C ILE A 56 10.64 1.35 4.94
N TYR A 57 10.22 0.34 4.16
CA TYR A 57 10.50 0.33 2.73
C TYR A 57 9.87 1.55 2.04
N PHE A 58 8.61 1.85 2.38
CA PHE A 58 7.93 3.05 1.94
C PHE A 58 8.61 4.32 2.39
N ALA A 59 9.00 4.42 3.66
CA ALA A 59 9.68 5.59 4.18
C ALA A 59 10.90 5.91 3.34
N VAL A 60 11.77 4.94 3.05
CA VAL A 60 13.00 5.16 2.27
C VAL A 60 12.71 5.52 0.81
N VAL A 61 11.81 4.79 0.16
CA VAL A 61 11.43 5.03 -1.25
C VAL A 61 10.85 6.44 -1.43
N TYR A 62 9.99 6.89 -0.52
CA TYR A 62 9.39 8.22 -0.58
C TYR A 62 10.32 9.32 -0.10
N ASN A 63 11.18 9.04 0.88
CA ASN A 63 12.25 9.93 1.30
C ASN A 63 13.07 10.31 0.08
N LEU A 64 13.54 9.32 -0.70
CA LEU A 64 14.28 9.57 -1.94
C LEU A 64 13.47 10.34 -2.99
N LEU A 65 12.19 10.01 -3.18
CA LEU A 65 11.31 10.75 -4.11
C LEU A 65 11.29 12.25 -3.79
N TYR A 66 11.23 12.60 -2.50
CA TYR A 66 11.25 14.00 -2.07
C TYR A 66 12.65 14.61 -2.15
N MET A 67 13.70 13.84 -1.86
CA MET A 67 15.08 14.29 -2.00
C MET A 67 15.38 14.65 -3.46
N LEU A 68 14.81 13.95 -4.46
CA LEU A 68 15.02 14.26 -5.87
C LEU A 68 14.73 15.74 -6.19
N PHE A 69 13.68 16.35 -5.62
CA PHE A 69 13.39 17.77 -5.82
C PHE A 69 14.53 18.70 -5.35
N SER A 70 15.32 18.28 -4.36
CA SER A 70 16.52 19.01 -3.92
C SER A 70 17.78 18.59 -4.69
N ILE A 71 17.89 17.32 -5.07
CA ILE A 71 19.06 16.77 -5.76
C ILE A 71 19.15 17.32 -7.19
N TYR A 72 18.04 17.45 -7.91
CA TYR A 72 18.05 17.99 -9.27
C TYR A 72 18.65 19.40 -9.35
N PRO A 73 18.22 20.38 -8.52
CA PRO A 73 18.90 21.67 -8.42
C PRO A 73 20.38 21.57 -8.06
N ILE A 74 20.77 20.73 -7.09
CA ILE A 74 22.18 20.55 -6.71
C ILE A 74 23.03 20.06 -7.91
N VAL A 75 22.53 19.06 -8.64
CA VAL A 75 23.26 18.44 -9.75
C VAL A 75 23.31 19.34 -10.99
N PHE A 76 22.18 19.95 -11.38
CA PHE A 76 22.10 20.68 -12.63
C PHE A 76 22.36 22.18 -12.48
N GLN A 77 21.96 22.81 -11.37
CA GLN A 77 22.21 24.24 -11.14
C GLN A 77 23.57 24.45 -10.47
N GLN A 78 23.86 23.81 -9.34
CA GLN A 78 25.10 24.08 -8.59
C GLN A 78 26.34 23.46 -9.27
N LYS A 79 26.28 22.18 -9.66
CA LYS A 79 27.45 21.52 -10.30
C LYS A 79 27.67 21.90 -11.76
N ARG A 80 26.59 22.04 -12.56
CA ARG A 80 26.69 22.34 -14.01
C ARG A 80 26.48 23.81 -14.36
N GLY A 81 26.07 24.66 -13.42
CA GLY A 81 25.87 26.09 -13.65
C GLY A 81 24.65 26.44 -14.50
N TRP A 82 23.65 25.55 -14.61
CA TRP A 82 22.46 25.83 -15.41
C TRP A 82 21.54 26.84 -14.72
N ASN A 83 20.83 27.63 -15.52
CA ASN A 83 19.82 28.57 -15.03
C ASN A 83 18.72 27.81 -14.24
N THR A 84 18.13 28.45 -13.22
CA THR A 84 17.18 27.86 -12.29
C THR A 84 16.03 27.15 -13.01
N GLY A 85 15.48 27.78 -14.06
CA GLY A 85 14.40 27.18 -14.86
C GLY A 85 14.84 25.94 -15.65
N VAL A 86 16.05 25.94 -16.23
CA VAL A 86 16.57 24.83 -17.04
C VAL A 86 17.02 23.65 -16.16
N GLY A 87 17.52 23.93 -14.96
CA GLY A 87 17.98 22.92 -14.00
C GLY A 87 16.89 21.97 -13.49
N GLU A 88 15.62 22.36 -13.60
CA GLU A 88 14.47 21.54 -13.16
C GLU A 88 13.82 20.73 -14.30
N LEU A 89 14.15 20.98 -15.57
CA LEU A 89 13.62 20.22 -16.71
C LEU A 89 13.77 18.70 -16.56
N PRO A 90 14.88 18.15 -16.01
CA PRO A 90 15.02 16.72 -15.78
C PRO A 90 13.90 16.09 -14.92
N LEU A 91 13.20 16.88 -14.12
CA LEU A 91 12.04 16.44 -13.33
C LEU A 91 10.87 15.98 -14.23
N ILE A 92 10.76 16.50 -15.45
CA ILE A 92 9.79 16.00 -16.45
C ILE A 92 10.04 14.51 -16.73
N GLY A 93 11.31 14.10 -16.71
CA GLY A 93 11.67 12.68 -16.82
C GLY A 93 11.07 11.82 -15.70
N THR A 94 10.97 12.35 -14.48
CA THR A 94 10.30 11.68 -13.35
C THR A 94 8.82 11.47 -13.64
N VAL A 95 8.14 12.45 -14.23
CA VAL A 95 6.73 12.34 -14.64
C VAL A 95 6.55 11.28 -15.73
N ILE A 96 7.42 11.27 -16.75
CA ILE A 96 7.40 10.24 -17.79
C ILE A 96 7.62 8.85 -17.19
N GLY A 97 8.57 8.73 -16.25
CA GLY A 97 8.82 7.50 -15.51
C GLY A 97 7.61 6.99 -14.74
N ALA A 98 6.85 7.89 -14.10
CA ALA A 98 5.59 7.54 -13.44
C ALA A 98 4.54 7.05 -14.44
N CYS A 99 4.39 7.70 -15.61
CA CYS A 99 3.49 7.21 -16.66
C CYS A 99 3.88 5.81 -17.16
N LEU A 100 5.16 5.55 -17.37
CA LEU A 100 5.68 4.24 -17.77
C LEU A 100 5.40 3.17 -16.69
N GLY A 101 5.59 3.51 -15.41
CA GLY A 101 5.29 2.61 -14.30
C GLY A 101 3.79 2.29 -14.20
N GLY A 102 2.93 3.29 -14.42
CA GLY A 102 1.49 3.11 -14.48
C GLY A 102 1.07 2.18 -15.62
N LEU A 103 1.65 2.36 -16.81
CA LEU A 103 1.42 1.47 -17.96
C LEU A 103 1.87 0.04 -17.68
N ALA A 104 3.08 -0.14 -17.12
CA ALA A 104 3.60 -1.44 -16.74
C ALA A 104 2.67 -2.16 -15.73
N MET A 105 2.13 -1.43 -14.75
CA MET A 105 1.15 -1.96 -13.80
C MET A 105 -0.18 -2.31 -14.44
N PHE A 106 -0.66 -1.48 -15.37
CA PHE A 106 -1.90 -1.76 -16.11
C PHE A 106 -1.77 -3.06 -16.90
N ILE A 107 -0.67 -3.25 -17.63
CA ILE A 107 -0.38 -4.48 -18.38
C ILE A 107 -0.31 -5.68 -17.44
N ASN A 108 0.42 -5.57 -16.33
CA ASN A 108 0.54 -6.65 -15.35
C ASN A 108 -0.82 -7.02 -14.74
N SER A 109 -1.65 -6.02 -14.42
CA SER A 109 -3.01 -6.23 -13.93
C SER A 109 -3.89 -6.97 -14.95
N GLN A 110 -3.84 -6.59 -16.23
CA GLN A 110 -4.59 -7.27 -17.29
C GLN A 110 -4.15 -8.73 -17.48
N ILE A 111 -2.83 -9.00 -17.45
CA ILE A 111 -2.30 -10.36 -17.52
C ILE A 111 -2.76 -11.18 -16.30
N TYR A 112 -2.75 -10.58 -15.11
CA TYR A 112 -3.21 -11.22 -13.89
C TYR A 112 -4.71 -11.57 -13.94
N GLN A 113 -5.55 -10.64 -14.37
CA GLN A 113 -6.99 -10.86 -14.53
C GLN A 113 -7.31 -11.99 -15.53
N ARG A 114 -6.52 -12.11 -16.62
CA ARG A 114 -6.65 -13.22 -17.58
C ARG A 114 -6.23 -14.58 -17.02
N LYS A 115 -5.37 -14.61 -15.99
CA LYS A 115 -4.95 -15.85 -15.32
C LYS A 115 -5.95 -16.30 -14.26
N LEU A 116 -6.62 -15.35 -13.58
CA LEU A 116 -7.63 -15.61 -12.55
C LEU A 116 -8.89 -16.33 -13.07
N THR A 117 -9.23 -16.19 -14.35
CA THR A 117 -10.36 -16.89 -14.98
C THR A 117 -10.20 -18.42 -15.00
N LYS A 118 -9.02 -18.96 -14.70
CA LYS A 118 -8.75 -20.40 -14.56
C LYS A 118 -8.68 -20.82 -13.08
N SER A 119 -9.81 -20.76 -12.38
CA SER A 119 -10.07 -21.47 -11.11
C SER A 119 -8.95 -21.41 -10.03
N TYR A 120 -8.26 -20.27 -9.90
CA TYR A 120 -7.16 -20.10 -8.94
C TYR A 120 -7.57 -19.11 -7.84
N LYS A 121 -7.45 -19.51 -6.57
CA LYS A 121 -7.63 -18.60 -5.42
C LYS A 121 -6.44 -17.64 -5.38
N SER A 122 -6.70 -16.36 -5.66
CA SER A 122 -5.74 -15.26 -5.55
C SER A 122 -5.10 -15.24 -4.16
N VAL A 123 -3.78 -15.38 -4.09
CA VAL A 123 -2.99 -15.29 -2.85
C VAL A 123 -2.31 -13.91 -2.87
N PRO A 124 -2.29 -13.11 -1.79
CA PRO A 124 -1.65 -11.78 -1.76
C PRO A 124 -0.20 -11.76 -2.28
N GLU A 125 0.48 -12.89 -2.15
CA GLU A 125 1.84 -13.18 -2.57
C GLU A 125 2.02 -13.19 -4.10
N ASP A 126 0.95 -13.35 -4.89
CA ASP A 126 0.99 -13.26 -6.35
C ASP A 126 1.31 -11.83 -6.84
N ARG A 127 1.12 -10.83 -5.99
CA ARG A 127 1.42 -9.42 -6.31
C ARG A 127 2.90 -9.09 -6.14
N LEU A 128 3.62 -9.83 -5.28
CA LEU A 128 5.00 -9.54 -4.89
C LEU A 128 6.05 -9.56 -6.02
N PRO A 129 5.92 -10.36 -7.09
CA PRO A 129 6.87 -10.31 -8.21
C PRO A 129 7.03 -8.90 -8.80
N GLY A 130 5.98 -8.08 -8.79
CA GLY A 130 6.08 -6.67 -9.23
C GLY A 130 6.96 -5.81 -8.31
N ALA A 131 6.91 -6.03 -6.99
CA ALA A 131 7.77 -5.35 -6.03
C ALA A 131 9.22 -5.85 -6.07
N MET A 132 9.45 -7.12 -6.44
CA MET A 132 10.80 -7.68 -6.64
C MET A 132 11.49 -7.03 -7.84
N VAL A 133 10.80 -6.94 -8.99
CA VAL A 133 11.31 -6.23 -10.17
C VAL A 133 11.52 -4.75 -9.87
N GLY A 134 10.56 -4.12 -9.19
CA GLY A 134 10.68 -2.74 -8.74
C GLY A 134 11.90 -2.52 -7.82
N GLY A 135 12.13 -3.40 -6.86
CA GLY A 135 13.27 -3.30 -5.92
C GLY A 135 14.63 -3.44 -6.60
N VAL A 136 14.78 -4.40 -7.52
CA VAL A 136 16.03 -4.58 -8.30
C VAL A 136 16.27 -3.34 -9.17
N MET A 137 15.23 -2.88 -9.87
CA MET A 137 15.32 -1.70 -10.71
C MET A 137 15.65 -0.44 -9.88
N PHE A 138 15.08 -0.31 -8.68
CA PHE A 138 15.35 0.79 -7.76
C PHE A 138 16.83 0.84 -7.35
N ALA A 139 17.40 -0.30 -6.94
CA ALA A 139 18.82 -0.38 -6.58
C ALA A 139 19.75 -0.06 -7.76
N VAL A 140 19.49 -0.61 -8.95
CA VAL A 140 20.32 -0.35 -10.13
C VAL A 140 20.25 1.11 -10.56
N THR A 141 19.04 1.68 -10.58
CA THR A 141 18.82 3.05 -11.07
C THR A 141 19.35 4.12 -10.13
N ILE A 142 19.33 3.91 -8.81
CA ILE A 142 19.92 4.87 -7.87
C ILE A 142 21.43 4.92 -7.98
N PHE A 143 22.12 3.77 -8.12
CA PHE A 143 23.56 3.77 -8.38
C PHE A 143 23.88 4.41 -9.74
N TRP A 144 23.09 4.10 -10.77
CA TRP A 144 23.24 4.71 -12.07
C TRP A 144 23.09 6.23 -12.00
N PHE A 145 22.06 6.74 -11.32
CA PHE A 145 21.83 8.17 -11.12
C PHE A 145 22.95 8.83 -10.33
N ALA A 146 23.33 8.25 -9.18
CA ALA A 146 24.34 8.81 -8.28
C ALA A 146 25.69 9.06 -8.97
N TRP A 147 26.20 8.05 -9.68
CA TRP A 147 27.52 8.13 -10.31
C TRP A 147 27.51 8.95 -11.60
N THR A 148 26.41 8.94 -12.35
CA THR A 148 26.30 9.77 -13.57
C THR A 148 26.02 11.24 -13.26
N ALA A 149 25.47 11.53 -12.09
CA ALA A 149 25.26 12.89 -11.61
C ALA A 149 26.50 13.50 -10.93
N GLU A 150 27.42 12.68 -10.41
CA GLU A 150 28.64 13.16 -9.74
C GLU A 150 29.60 13.88 -10.72
N TYR A 151 29.75 13.34 -11.93
CA TYR A 151 30.71 13.83 -12.92
C TYR A 151 30.08 14.76 -13.97
N ASN A 152 30.65 15.95 -14.13
CA ASN A 152 30.25 16.91 -15.17
C ASN A 152 30.63 16.47 -16.59
N SER A 153 31.54 15.51 -16.74
CA SER A 153 31.92 14.94 -18.04
C SER A 153 30.81 14.10 -18.69
N VAL A 154 29.83 13.64 -17.91
CA VAL A 154 28.72 12.82 -18.39
C VAL A 154 27.62 13.70 -18.98
N HIS A 155 27.10 13.34 -20.16
CA HIS A 155 26.03 14.08 -20.80
C HIS A 155 24.76 14.12 -19.92
N TRP A 156 24.15 15.29 -19.79
CA TRP A 156 23.01 15.56 -18.88
C TRP A 156 21.82 14.61 -19.08
N ALA A 157 21.64 14.09 -20.28
CA ALA A 157 20.57 13.15 -20.60
C ALA A 157 20.69 11.82 -19.82
N VAL A 158 21.91 11.39 -19.49
CA VAL A 158 22.15 10.11 -18.80
C VAL A 158 21.56 10.10 -17.38
N PRO A 159 21.90 11.06 -16.48
CA PRO A 159 21.26 11.12 -15.17
C PRO A 159 19.75 11.40 -15.26
N THR A 160 19.28 12.13 -16.28
CA THR A 160 17.83 12.31 -16.49
C THR A 160 17.11 11.00 -16.81
N VAL A 161 17.69 10.16 -17.68
CA VAL A 161 17.16 8.82 -18.00
C VAL A 161 17.24 7.89 -16.80
N ALA A 162 18.34 7.93 -16.03
CA ALA A 162 18.40 7.17 -14.77
C ALA A 162 17.28 7.59 -13.80
N GLY A 163 16.99 8.90 -13.71
CA GLY A 163 15.89 9.45 -12.93
C GLY A 163 14.50 8.99 -13.41
N THR A 164 14.29 8.80 -14.72
CA THR A 164 13.00 8.29 -15.24
C THR A 164 12.75 6.85 -14.79
N PHE A 165 13.74 5.97 -14.95
CA PHE A 165 13.64 4.59 -14.48
C PHE A 165 13.56 4.49 -12.96
N LEU A 166 14.26 5.37 -12.23
CA LEU A 166 14.14 5.48 -10.79
C LEU A 166 12.68 5.81 -10.39
N ALA A 167 12.05 6.79 -11.02
CA ALA A 167 10.65 7.12 -10.78
C ALA A 167 9.69 5.97 -11.10
N THR A 168 9.94 5.25 -12.21
CA THR A 168 9.19 4.03 -12.55
C THR A 168 9.28 2.98 -11.44
N SER A 169 10.48 2.75 -10.89
CA SER A 169 10.70 1.75 -9.85
C SER A 169 10.00 2.12 -8.54
N ILE A 170 10.07 3.39 -8.14
CA ILE A 170 9.38 3.96 -6.98
C ILE A 170 7.87 3.70 -7.10
N LEU A 171 7.28 3.99 -8.26
CA LEU A 171 5.85 3.80 -8.48
C LEU A 171 5.44 2.32 -8.43
N LEU A 172 6.22 1.44 -9.06
CA LEU A 172 5.97 -0.01 -9.04
C LEU A 172 5.94 -0.55 -7.60
N ILE A 173 6.97 -0.21 -6.82
CA ILE A 173 7.06 -0.58 -5.40
C ILE A 173 5.86 -0.03 -4.63
N PHE A 174 5.50 1.23 -4.89
CA PHE A 174 4.42 1.92 -4.19
C PHE A 174 3.07 1.22 -4.38
N VAL A 175 2.69 1.01 -5.64
CA VAL A 175 1.41 0.40 -6.00
C VAL A 175 1.32 -1.04 -5.49
N VAL A 176 2.35 -1.86 -5.71
CA VAL A 176 2.32 -3.27 -5.31
C VAL A 176 2.24 -3.41 -3.79
N SER A 177 3.01 -2.61 -3.04
CA SER A 177 3.06 -2.71 -1.59
C SER A 177 1.76 -2.21 -0.93
N ILE A 178 1.08 -1.19 -1.49
CA ILE A 178 -0.23 -0.77 -0.99
C ILE A 178 -1.26 -1.89 -1.20
N ASN A 179 -1.29 -2.48 -2.39
CA ASN A 179 -2.19 -3.61 -2.67
C ASN A 179 -1.89 -4.78 -1.72
N TYR A 180 -0.62 -5.07 -1.45
CA TYR A 180 -0.23 -6.12 -0.50
C TYR A 180 -0.72 -5.84 0.93
N ILE A 181 -0.65 -4.60 1.42
CA ILE A 181 -1.21 -4.24 2.75
C ILE A 181 -2.73 -4.42 2.75
N ILE A 182 -3.42 -3.98 1.70
CA ILE A 182 -4.87 -4.11 1.62
C ILE A 182 -5.28 -5.59 1.66
N ASP A 183 -4.61 -6.41 0.85
CA ASP A 183 -4.89 -7.84 0.74
C ASP A 183 -4.47 -8.62 2.01
N SER A 184 -3.48 -8.15 2.76
CA SER A 184 -3.00 -8.79 4.00
C SER A 184 -3.83 -8.42 5.24
N TYR A 185 -4.53 -7.28 5.22
CA TYR A 185 -5.26 -6.74 6.38
C TYR A 185 -6.72 -6.40 6.02
N LEU A 186 -7.49 -7.28 5.39
CA LEU A 186 -8.83 -6.97 4.84
C LEU A 186 -9.75 -6.20 5.83
N MET A 187 -9.83 -6.64 7.10
CA MET A 187 -10.66 -5.99 8.13
C MET A 187 -10.11 -4.66 8.66
N TYR A 188 -8.79 -4.43 8.56
CA TYR A 188 -8.10 -3.25 9.08
C TYR A 188 -7.31 -2.46 8.02
N ALA A 189 -7.58 -2.71 6.74
CA ALA A 189 -6.79 -2.24 5.60
C ALA A 189 -6.66 -0.71 5.61
N ALA A 190 -7.78 -0.02 5.83
CA ALA A 190 -7.80 1.44 5.89
C ALA A 190 -6.90 2.00 7.01
N SER A 191 -6.90 1.38 8.19
CA SER A 191 -6.05 1.80 9.31
C SER A 191 -4.57 1.48 9.08
N ALA A 192 -4.27 0.32 8.48
CA ALA A 192 -2.90 -0.08 8.15
C ALA A 192 -2.29 0.84 7.07
N VAL A 193 -3.05 1.15 6.02
CA VAL A 193 -2.64 2.10 4.98
C VAL A 193 -2.46 3.51 5.55
N ALA A 194 -3.34 3.96 6.44
CA ALA A 194 -3.21 5.25 7.11
C ALA A 194 -1.92 5.33 7.96
N ALA A 195 -1.63 4.31 8.76
CA ALA A 195 -0.40 4.23 9.56
C ALA A 195 0.86 4.38 8.69
N ASN A 196 0.92 3.60 7.62
CA ASN A 196 2.02 3.62 6.65
C ASN A 196 2.14 4.99 5.97
N THR A 197 1.00 5.62 5.63
CA THR A 197 0.97 6.93 5.00
C THR A 197 1.49 8.03 5.92
N VAL A 198 1.15 8.00 7.21
CA VAL A 198 1.63 8.98 8.19
C VAL A 198 3.14 8.84 8.38
N LEU A 199 3.64 7.63 8.68
CA LEU A 199 5.08 7.40 8.89
C LEU A 199 5.89 7.87 7.68
N ARG A 200 5.48 7.43 6.49
CA ARG A 200 6.13 7.79 5.23
C ARG A 200 6.12 9.29 4.98
N SER A 201 5.00 9.97 5.25
CA SER A 201 4.89 11.42 5.03
C SER A 201 5.77 12.21 5.99
N VAL A 202 5.90 11.78 7.25
CA VAL A 202 6.81 12.42 8.21
C VAL A 202 8.27 12.26 7.76
N CYS A 203 8.68 11.05 7.35
CA CYS A 203 10.03 10.83 6.83
C CYS A 203 10.30 11.65 5.56
N ALA A 204 9.35 11.68 4.63
CA ALA A 204 9.48 12.46 3.39
C ALA A 204 9.54 13.97 3.63
N ALA A 205 8.80 14.50 4.61
CA ALA A 205 8.85 15.91 4.98
C ALA A 205 10.20 16.30 5.62
N ALA A 206 10.83 15.38 6.34
CA ALA A 206 12.17 15.59 6.91
C ALA A 206 13.30 15.49 5.86
N SER A 207 13.05 14.84 4.72
CA SER A 207 14.07 14.51 3.71
C SER A 207 14.87 15.70 3.17
N PRO A 208 14.21 16.79 2.73
CA PRO A 208 14.94 17.90 2.12
C PRO A 208 15.83 18.63 3.13
N LEU A 209 15.46 18.59 4.41
CA LEU A 209 16.16 19.30 5.49
C LEU A 209 17.59 18.78 5.71
N PHE A 210 17.80 17.47 5.61
CA PHE A 210 19.14 16.88 5.73
C PHE A 210 19.81 16.61 4.37
N THR A 211 19.08 16.74 3.25
CA THR A 211 19.63 16.46 1.91
C THR A 211 20.82 17.35 1.60
N GLN A 212 20.71 18.66 1.83
CA GLN A 212 21.81 19.60 1.58
C GLN A 212 23.06 19.21 2.38
N TYR A 213 22.94 19.04 3.70
CA TYR A 213 24.05 18.64 4.57
C TYR A 213 24.68 17.29 4.17
N MET A 214 23.86 16.32 3.77
CA MET A 214 24.36 15.03 3.34
C MET A 214 25.14 15.13 2.01
N PHE A 215 24.67 15.97 1.08
CA PHE A 215 25.34 16.21 -0.19
C PHE A 215 26.61 17.05 -0.04
N ASP A 216 26.63 18.02 0.88
CA ASP A 216 27.82 18.82 1.18
C ASP A 216 28.93 17.96 1.82
N ALA A 217 28.56 16.99 2.68
CA ALA A 217 29.53 16.14 3.36
C ALA A 217 30.04 14.97 2.51
N LEU A 218 29.18 14.33 1.70
CA LEU A 218 29.51 13.09 0.96
C LEU A 218 29.62 13.28 -0.57
N GLY A 219 29.19 14.42 -1.11
CA GLY A 219 28.99 14.60 -2.55
C GLY A 219 27.79 13.81 -3.09
N VAL A 220 27.52 13.96 -4.39
CA VAL A 220 26.37 13.33 -5.06
C VAL A 220 26.56 11.81 -5.17
N GLY A 221 27.76 11.38 -5.56
CA GLY A 221 28.10 9.97 -5.69
C GLY A 221 28.12 9.23 -4.35
N GLY A 222 28.68 9.85 -3.31
CA GLY A 222 28.73 9.27 -1.97
C GLY A 222 27.35 9.16 -1.32
N ALA A 223 26.57 10.25 -1.34
CA ALA A 223 25.19 10.26 -0.86
C ALA A 223 24.32 9.23 -1.60
N GLY A 224 24.42 9.19 -2.93
CA GLY A 224 23.66 8.25 -3.74
C GLY A 224 24.09 6.79 -3.54
N SER A 225 25.37 6.53 -3.23
CA SER A 225 25.84 5.18 -2.87
C SER A 225 25.36 4.73 -1.50
N LEU A 226 25.24 5.63 -0.53
CA LEU A 226 24.63 5.32 0.78
C LEU A 226 23.15 4.94 0.62
N ILE A 227 22.41 5.73 -0.16
CA ILE A 227 21.00 5.43 -0.47
C ILE A 227 20.91 4.14 -1.29
N GLY A 228 21.84 3.89 -2.22
CA GLY A 228 21.92 2.65 -2.99
C GLY A 228 22.19 1.42 -2.13
N ALA A 229 23.06 1.52 -1.12
CA ALA A 229 23.30 0.44 -0.18
C ALA A 229 22.03 0.10 0.63
N LEU A 230 21.30 1.13 1.09
CA LEU A 230 20.00 0.96 1.72
C LEU A 230 18.98 0.33 0.75
N ALA A 231 18.95 0.77 -0.51
CA ALA A 231 18.09 0.21 -1.54
C ALA A 231 18.34 -1.29 -1.77
N VAL A 232 19.60 -1.74 -1.78
CA VAL A 232 19.97 -3.16 -1.91
C VAL A 232 19.49 -3.97 -0.72
N LEU A 233 19.63 -3.45 0.51
CA LEU A 233 19.11 -4.13 1.71
C LEU A 233 17.58 -4.26 1.65
N LEU A 234 16.90 -3.19 1.24
CA LEU A 234 15.44 -3.16 1.14
C LEU A 234 14.91 -4.01 -0.01
N MET A 235 15.67 -4.17 -1.09
CA MET A 235 15.33 -5.07 -2.20
C MET A 235 15.13 -6.51 -1.72
N LEU A 236 15.86 -6.96 -0.69
CA LEU A 236 15.71 -8.31 -0.14
C LEU A 236 14.36 -8.53 0.55
N ILE A 237 13.70 -7.48 1.01
CA ILE A 237 12.46 -7.55 1.79
C ILE A 237 11.33 -8.22 0.97
N PRO A 238 11.00 -7.77 -0.26
CA PRO A 238 10.04 -8.46 -1.12
C PRO A 238 10.39 -9.94 -1.38
N PHE A 239 11.68 -10.30 -1.52
CA PHE A 239 12.08 -11.69 -1.74
C PHE A 239 11.82 -12.57 -0.50
N VAL A 240 12.10 -12.03 0.69
CA VAL A 240 11.82 -12.71 1.96
C VAL A 240 10.31 -12.89 2.15
N PHE A 241 9.50 -11.87 1.88
CA PHE A 241 8.04 -11.99 1.95
C PHE A 241 7.46 -12.95 0.90
N TYR A 242 8.06 -13.06 -0.29
CA TYR A 242 7.62 -14.02 -1.30
C TYR A 242 7.83 -15.47 -0.83
N LYS A 243 8.98 -15.76 -0.21
CA LYS A 243 9.33 -17.12 0.25
C LYS A 243 8.70 -17.49 1.60
N TYR A 244 8.56 -16.53 2.51
CA TYR A 244 8.13 -16.77 3.90
C TYR A 244 6.79 -16.12 4.27
N GLY A 245 6.10 -15.46 3.32
CA GLY A 245 4.88 -14.70 3.55
C GLY A 245 3.79 -15.48 4.30
N ALA A 246 3.58 -16.75 3.93
CA ALA A 246 2.61 -17.63 4.59
C ALA A 246 2.94 -17.88 6.08
N ASN A 247 4.21 -18.10 6.41
CA ASN A 247 4.65 -18.33 7.81
C ASN A 247 4.63 -17.04 8.64
N ILE A 248 4.95 -15.90 8.02
CA ILE A 248 4.92 -14.59 8.69
C ILE A 248 3.47 -14.16 8.92
N ARG A 249 2.55 -14.43 7.99
CA ARG A 249 1.11 -14.24 8.18
C ARG A 249 0.52 -15.13 9.26
N ALA A 250 0.90 -16.42 9.30
CA ALA A 250 0.45 -17.36 10.33
C ALA A 250 0.91 -16.98 11.75
N ARG A 251 1.97 -16.18 11.87
CA ARG A 251 2.47 -15.63 13.15
C ARG A 251 1.88 -14.26 13.48
N SER A 252 1.26 -13.58 12.52
CA SER A 252 0.58 -12.30 12.74
C SER A 252 -0.78 -12.54 13.36
N ASN A 253 -0.97 -12.03 14.59
CA ASN A 253 -2.25 -12.09 15.29
C ASN A 253 -3.36 -11.31 14.56
N PHE A 254 -3.04 -10.38 13.65
CA PHE A 254 -4.03 -9.57 12.93
C PHE A 254 -4.35 -10.10 11.53
N ALA A 255 -3.41 -10.81 10.88
CA ALA A 255 -3.65 -11.48 9.60
C ALA A 255 -4.33 -12.86 9.77
N SER A 256 -4.20 -13.48 10.95
CA SER A 256 -4.71 -14.85 11.22
C SER A 256 -6.18 -14.91 11.62
N ILE A 257 -6.79 -13.81 12.08
CA ILE A 257 -8.23 -13.78 12.47
C ILE A 257 -9.14 -13.92 11.23
N ASP A 258 -8.59 -13.71 10.04
CA ASP A 258 -9.29 -13.62 8.76
C ASP A 258 -9.58 -14.99 8.10
N GLN A 259 -9.08 -16.10 8.67
CA GLN A 259 -9.47 -17.46 8.22
C GLN A 259 -10.72 -17.99 8.93
N THR A 260 -11.24 -17.28 9.95
CA THR A 260 -12.56 -17.63 10.48
C THR A 260 -13.58 -17.18 9.45
N PRO A 261 -14.33 -18.08 8.79
CA PRO A 261 -15.43 -17.67 7.93
C PRO A 261 -16.29 -16.72 8.75
N LEU A 262 -16.65 -15.56 8.19
CA LEU A 262 -17.71 -14.73 8.76
C LEU A 262 -18.82 -15.69 9.18
N PRO A 263 -19.24 -15.72 10.47
CA PRO A 263 -20.42 -16.50 10.83
C PRO A 263 -21.50 -16.08 9.82
N PRO A 264 -22.16 -17.05 9.17
CA PRO A 264 -23.13 -16.75 8.13
C PRO A 264 -24.04 -15.66 8.66
N ALA A 265 -24.24 -14.60 7.89
CA ALA A 265 -25.11 -13.52 8.31
C ALA A 265 -26.46 -14.15 8.69
N ASP A 266 -26.73 -14.22 9.99
CA ASP A 266 -27.93 -14.79 10.58
C ASP A 266 -29.10 -13.89 10.19
N GLY A 267 -29.56 -14.09 8.96
CA GLY A 267 -30.55 -13.26 8.28
C GLY A 267 -31.17 -13.96 7.08
N GLU A 268 -30.55 -15.01 6.55
CA GLU A 268 -31.03 -15.72 5.35
C GLU A 268 -31.41 -17.19 5.59
N LYS A 269 -31.67 -17.56 6.86
CA LYS A 269 -32.32 -18.85 7.20
C LYS A 269 -33.71 -18.72 7.83
N ALA A 270 -34.23 -17.50 8.02
CA ALA A 270 -35.53 -17.27 8.64
C ALA A 270 -36.68 -16.96 7.65
N VAL A 271 -36.46 -17.06 6.33
CA VAL A 271 -37.50 -16.74 5.33
C VAL A 271 -37.89 -17.93 4.43
N ASN A 272 -37.26 -19.09 4.55
CA ASN A 272 -37.68 -20.29 3.83
C ASN A 272 -38.40 -21.35 4.70
N GLY A 273 -38.91 -20.92 5.86
CA GLY A 273 -39.77 -21.73 6.73
C GLY A 273 -41.20 -21.16 6.76
N ARG A 274 -41.94 -21.27 5.66
CA ARG A 274 -43.41 -21.19 5.69
C ARG A 274 -43.98 -22.40 4.96
N SER A 275 -44.58 -23.29 5.75
CA SER A 275 -45.48 -24.34 5.28
C SER A 275 -46.54 -23.78 4.33
N PRO A 276 -46.92 -24.52 3.28
CA PRO A 276 -48.27 -24.47 2.76
C PRO A 276 -49.14 -25.41 3.61
N SER A 277 -50.09 -24.81 4.31
CA SER A 277 -51.27 -25.50 4.84
C SER A 277 -52.17 -25.95 3.67
N GLN A 278 -52.54 -27.23 3.61
CA GLN A 278 -53.89 -27.67 3.17
C GLN A 278 -54.10 -29.18 3.45
N THR A 279 -54.99 -29.43 4.41
CA THR A 279 -56.14 -30.36 4.38
C THR A 279 -56.02 -31.72 3.68
N SER A 280 -56.11 -32.81 4.46
CA SER A 280 -56.99 -33.99 4.28
C SER A 280 -56.58 -35.02 5.35
N GLU A 281 -57.35 -35.16 6.43
CA GLU A 281 -58.51 -36.08 6.55
C GLU A 281 -58.08 -37.49 7.01
N LYS A 282 -58.76 -37.92 8.06
CA LYS A 282 -58.56 -39.15 8.85
C LYS A 282 -58.59 -40.42 8.00
N VAL A 283 -57.74 -41.41 8.29
CA VAL A 283 -58.04 -42.87 8.46
C VAL A 283 -56.80 -43.50 9.12
N ASN A 284 -56.79 -43.71 10.45
CA ASN A 284 -57.01 -44.96 11.20
C ASN A 284 -56.06 -46.13 10.89
N ASN A 285 -55.41 -46.64 11.95
CA ASN A 285 -54.72 -47.94 12.01
C ASN A 285 -55.75 -49.08 11.93
N GLY A 286 -55.39 -50.18 11.25
CA GLY A 286 -56.15 -51.44 11.22
C GLY A 286 -56.07 -52.13 9.89
#